data_AF-A0A5S6Q4W2-F1
#
_entry.id   AF-A0A5S6Q4W2-F1
#
_cell.length_a   1.000
_cell.length_b   1.000
_cell.length_c   1.000
_cell.angle_alpha   90.00
_cell.angle_beta   90.00
_cell.angle_gamma   90.00
#
_symmetry.space_group_name_H-M   'P 1'
#
loop_
_entity.id
_entity.type
_entity.pdbx_description
1 polymer ?
#
loop_
_entity_poly.entity_id
_entity_poly.type
_entity_poly.pdbx_seq_one_letter_code
_entity_poly.pdbx_strand_id
1 'polypeptide(L)'
;MPNYMETNFSARLARLTGSAHDVKAMSAWMIEHEQYAKTIVNCWLDTVKMEQDSSRILILFYLVNDVLRQVCQGHHTYKVLFADVLEDALSSVVNFVQADDSEKLKRMFGMWASKKVFSAKFMDKLKALASGTVSLDTGSKGTSRKRGEQSTSEGTSIPTDKDERNNLLSGAPSAEELITLLNALDDAPSGDVATRQRIAKYPAELLDAKKILAIEDPAERAKVLADFQELKDIVDKYNERLENEMALRAEVNRRIRAFTDEVRRVARAEGKTHMKMRKKLAEMSLIRKQLQDHFDSLPETAPSNPENPSDVQEEEAS
;
A
#
# COMPACT_ATOMS: atom_id res chain seq x y z
N MET A 1 -2.32 10.03 16.96
CA MET A 1 -3.66 9.42 16.87
C MET A 1 -4.13 9.60 15.44
N PRO A 2 -4.50 8.53 14.71
CA PRO A 2 -5.20 8.71 13.44
C PRO A 2 -6.39 9.63 13.67
N ASN A 3 -6.58 10.62 12.79
CA ASN A 3 -7.69 11.56 12.91
C ASN A 3 -8.98 10.73 12.93
N TYR A 4 -9.91 10.97 13.85
CA TYR A 4 -11.18 10.22 13.93
C TYR A 4 -11.88 10.12 12.56
N MET A 5 -11.74 11.17 11.74
CA MET A 5 -12.23 11.19 10.36
C MET A 5 -11.55 10.20 9.42
N GLU A 6 -10.23 10.01 9.55
CA GLU A 6 -9.47 9.05 8.75
C GLU A 6 -9.89 7.62 9.10
N THR A 7 -10.01 7.29 10.39
CA THR A 7 -10.46 5.97 10.84
C THR A 7 -11.90 5.68 10.42
N ASN A 8 -12.81 6.66 10.57
CA ASN A 8 -14.21 6.51 10.18
C ASN A 8 -14.36 6.33 8.66
N PHE A 9 -13.65 7.15 7.88
CA PHE A 9 -13.68 7.07 6.42
C PHE A 9 -13.06 5.77 5.92
N SER A 10 -11.92 5.33 6.47
CA SER A 10 -11.29 4.06 6.12
C SER A 10 -12.21 2.86 6.38
N ALA A 11 -12.85 2.80 7.56
CA ALA A 11 -13.81 1.74 7.89
C ALA A 11 -15.03 1.74 6.95
N ARG A 12 -15.54 2.93 6.60
CA ARG A 12 -16.61 3.11 5.62
C ARG A 12 -16.19 2.67 4.22
N LEU A 13 -14.98 3.03 3.81
CA LEU A 13 -14.42 2.71 2.50
C LEU A 13 -14.22 1.20 2.38
N ALA A 14 -13.75 0.51 3.42
CA ALA A 14 -13.58 -0.94 3.47
C ALA A 14 -14.89 -1.73 3.29
N ARG A 15 -16.03 -1.16 3.70
CA ARG A 15 -17.36 -1.78 3.58
C ARG A 15 -18.07 -1.48 2.26
N LEU A 16 -17.47 -0.72 1.36
CA LEU A 16 -18.10 -0.27 0.12
C LEU A 16 -18.25 -1.44 -0.87
N THR A 17 -19.49 -1.85 -1.12
CA THR A 17 -19.84 -3.09 -1.87
C THR A 17 -19.91 -2.92 -3.39
N GLY A 18 -19.76 -1.69 -3.90
CA GLY A 18 -19.87 -1.38 -5.34
C GLY A 18 -21.29 -1.16 -5.86
N SER A 19 -22.32 -1.33 -5.02
CA SER A 19 -23.70 -0.92 -5.35
C SER A 19 -23.76 0.57 -5.66
N ALA A 20 -24.53 0.94 -6.70
CA ALA A 20 -24.73 2.35 -7.06
C ALA A 20 -25.32 3.18 -5.91
N HIS A 21 -26.17 2.56 -5.09
CA HIS A 21 -26.70 3.19 -3.88
C HIS A 21 -25.60 3.50 -2.87
N ASP A 22 -24.71 2.54 -2.61
CA ASP A 22 -23.65 2.68 -1.60
C ASP A 22 -22.58 3.67 -2.04
N VAL A 23 -22.21 3.65 -3.32
CA VAL A 23 -21.28 4.64 -3.91
C VAL A 23 -21.88 6.05 -3.82
N LYS A 24 -23.18 6.20 -4.11
CA LYS A 24 -23.87 7.48 -4.01
C LYS A 24 -23.97 7.98 -2.57
N ALA A 25 -24.34 7.11 -1.63
CA ALA A 25 -24.39 7.45 -0.20
C ALA A 25 -23.02 7.88 0.32
N MET A 26 -21.95 7.19 -0.08
CA MET A 26 -20.58 7.54 0.29
C MET A 26 -20.15 8.89 -0.29
N SER A 27 -20.44 9.13 -1.57
CA SER A 27 -20.10 10.40 -2.22
C SER A 27 -20.81 11.60 -1.60
N ALA A 28 -22.10 11.45 -1.21
CA ALA A 28 -22.85 12.48 -0.52
C ALA A 28 -22.23 12.80 0.84
N TRP A 29 -21.87 11.75 1.60
CA TRP A 29 -21.19 11.93 2.88
C TRP A 29 -19.85 12.66 2.75
N MET A 30 -19.05 12.35 1.72
CA MET A 30 -17.80 13.07 1.44
C MET A 30 -18.04 14.56 1.19
N ILE A 31 -19.10 14.91 0.45
CA ILE A 31 -19.44 16.30 0.13
C ILE A 31 -19.94 17.05 1.37
N GLU A 32 -20.79 16.42 2.20
CA GLU A 32 -21.23 16.98 3.49
C GLU A 32 -20.06 17.32 4.42
N HIS A 33 -18.95 16.57 4.30
CA HIS A 33 -17.76 16.71 5.13
C HIS A 33 -16.59 17.36 4.36
N GLU A 34 -16.87 18.28 3.42
CA GLU A 34 -15.85 18.96 2.59
C GLU A 34 -14.75 19.65 3.42
N GLN A 35 -15.04 20.08 4.65
CA GLN A 35 -14.03 20.63 5.58
C GLN A 35 -12.85 19.67 5.86
N TYR A 36 -13.04 18.37 5.66
CA TYR A 36 -12.03 17.32 5.80
C TYR A 36 -11.56 16.76 4.46
N ALA A 37 -11.87 17.42 3.33
CA ALA A 37 -11.60 16.92 1.99
C ALA A 37 -10.14 16.48 1.79
N LYS A 38 -9.16 17.21 2.34
CA LYS A 38 -7.74 16.83 2.27
C LYS A 38 -7.45 15.48 2.93
N THR A 39 -7.95 15.28 4.14
CA THR A 39 -7.78 14.02 4.88
C THR A 39 -8.50 12.87 4.18
N ILE A 40 -9.71 13.11 3.68
CA ILE A 40 -10.52 12.13 2.95
C ILE A 40 -9.82 11.70 1.65
N VAL A 41 -9.31 12.65 0.86
CA VAL A 41 -8.61 12.39 -0.41
C VAL A 41 -7.30 11.62 -0.18
N ASN A 42 -6.54 11.97 0.86
CA ASN A 42 -5.32 11.24 1.20
C ASN A 42 -5.63 9.80 1.66
N CYS A 43 -6.66 9.61 2.50
CA CYS A 43 -7.07 8.27 2.94
C CYS A 43 -7.57 7.42 1.76
N TRP A 44 -8.28 8.03 0.80
CA TRP A 44 -8.65 7.36 -0.45
C TRP A 44 -7.40 6.96 -1.26
N LEU A 45 -6.41 7.85 -1.40
CA LEU A 45 -5.16 7.57 -2.12
C LEU A 45 -4.40 6.40 -1.48
N ASP A 46 -4.25 6.41 -0.15
CA ASP A 46 -3.58 5.35 0.60
C ASP A 46 -4.31 4.01 0.42
N THR A 47 -5.65 4.03 0.45
CA THR A 47 -6.46 2.83 0.20
C THR A 47 -6.26 2.30 -1.22
N VAL A 48 -6.29 3.17 -2.24
CA VAL A 48 -6.08 2.77 -3.64
C VAL A 48 -4.69 2.19 -3.84
N LYS A 49 -3.64 2.79 -3.26
CA LYS A 49 -2.26 2.31 -3.37
C LYS A 49 -2.02 0.94 -2.75
N MET A 50 -2.84 0.55 -1.77
CA MET A 50 -2.77 -0.77 -1.12
C MET A 50 -3.67 -1.81 -1.79
N GLU A 51 -4.58 -1.38 -2.67
CA GLU A 51 -5.56 -2.26 -3.29
C GLU A 51 -4.98 -3.01 -4.50
N GLN A 52 -5.29 -4.30 -4.58
CA GLN A 52 -4.84 -5.18 -5.68
C GLN A 52 -6.01 -5.83 -6.41
N ASP A 53 -7.22 -5.84 -5.82
CA ASP A 53 -8.39 -6.37 -6.50
C ASP A 53 -8.91 -5.39 -7.57
N SER A 54 -8.99 -5.87 -8.81
CA SER A 54 -9.42 -5.07 -9.97
C SER A 54 -10.82 -4.49 -9.82
N SER A 55 -11.76 -5.30 -9.31
CA SER A 55 -13.15 -4.87 -9.13
C SER A 55 -13.25 -3.80 -8.06
N ARG A 56 -12.48 -3.96 -6.98
CA ARG A 56 -12.40 -3.02 -5.87
C ARG A 56 -11.75 -1.70 -6.27
N ILE A 57 -10.67 -1.73 -7.05
CA ILE A 57 -10.05 -0.54 -7.66
C ILE A 57 -11.11 0.22 -8.48
N LEU A 58 -11.85 -0.48 -9.34
CA LEU A 58 -12.90 0.14 -10.15
C LEU A 58 -13.96 0.83 -9.30
N ILE A 59 -14.42 0.18 -8.21
CA ILE A 59 -15.38 0.77 -7.26
C ILE A 59 -14.84 2.06 -6.62
N LEU A 60 -13.56 2.07 -6.22
CA LEU A 60 -12.90 3.25 -5.65
C LEU A 60 -12.84 4.42 -6.64
N PHE A 61 -12.62 4.14 -7.93
CA PHE A 61 -12.65 5.14 -8.99
C PHE A 61 -14.07 5.60 -9.34
N TYR A 62 -15.08 4.72 -9.24
CA TYR A 62 -16.48 5.11 -9.37
C TYR A 62 -16.95 6.06 -8.26
N LEU A 63 -16.45 5.89 -7.04
CA LEU A 63 -16.66 6.85 -5.96
C LEU A 63 -16.16 8.24 -6.34
N VAL A 64 -14.93 8.35 -6.84
CA VAL A 64 -14.37 9.64 -7.29
C VAL A 64 -15.20 10.22 -8.44
N ASN A 65 -15.63 9.41 -9.39
CA ASN A 65 -16.50 9.86 -10.48
C ASN A 65 -17.83 10.42 -9.97
N ASP A 66 -18.43 9.81 -8.95
CA ASP A 66 -19.69 10.29 -8.38
C ASP A 66 -19.50 11.61 -7.64
N VAL A 67 -18.44 11.71 -6.81
CA VAL A 67 -18.04 12.95 -6.13
C VAL A 67 -17.79 14.05 -7.17
N LEU A 68 -16.96 13.78 -8.17
CA LEU A 68 -16.63 14.73 -9.24
C LEU A 68 -17.86 15.17 -10.05
N ARG A 69 -18.85 14.31 -10.25
CA ARG A 69 -20.10 14.67 -10.93
C ARG A 69 -20.94 15.63 -10.09
N GLN A 70 -21.09 15.37 -8.80
CA GLN A 70 -21.86 16.21 -7.90
C GLN A 70 -21.17 17.56 -7.67
N VAL A 71 -19.85 17.55 -7.50
CA VAL A 71 -19.02 18.73 -7.30
C VAL A 71 -18.69 19.50 -8.58
N CYS A 72 -19.36 19.25 -9.71
CA CYS A 72 -19.18 20.06 -10.92
C CYS A 72 -20.19 21.22 -11.03
N GLN A 73 -21.12 21.38 -10.08
CA GLN A 73 -22.17 22.41 -10.12
C GLN A 73 -21.79 23.74 -9.41
N GLY A 74 -20.50 24.04 -9.16
CA GLY A 74 -20.03 25.17 -8.33
C GLY A 74 -18.49 25.25 -8.13
N HIS A 75 -17.98 25.93 -7.08
CA HIS A 75 -16.54 25.95 -6.71
C HIS A 75 -16.20 24.83 -5.72
N HIS A 76 -15.21 23.99 -6.05
CA HIS A 76 -15.11 22.66 -5.42
C HIS A 76 -13.69 22.22 -5.06
N THR A 77 -13.43 22.16 -3.76
CA THR A 77 -12.15 21.74 -3.16
C THR A 77 -11.73 20.35 -3.63
N TYR A 78 -12.67 19.42 -3.75
CA TYR A 78 -12.43 18.06 -4.21
C TYR A 78 -11.86 17.98 -5.63
N LYS A 79 -12.27 18.86 -6.54
CA LYS A 79 -11.78 18.86 -7.92
C LYS A 79 -10.27 19.16 -7.97
N VAL A 80 -9.81 20.12 -7.17
CA VAL A 80 -8.39 20.48 -7.07
C VAL A 80 -7.61 19.35 -6.42
N LEU A 81 -8.09 18.84 -5.28
CA LEU A 81 -7.40 17.79 -4.53
C LEU A 81 -7.29 16.48 -5.32
N PHE A 82 -8.35 16.07 -6.03
CA PHE A 82 -8.29 14.87 -6.85
C PHE A 82 -7.37 15.03 -8.07
N ALA A 83 -7.22 16.24 -8.64
CA ALA A 83 -6.27 16.46 -9.73
C ALA A 83 -4.83 16.15 -9.29
N ASP A 84 -4.47 16.46 -8.04
CA ASP A 84 -3.11 16.26 -7.52
C ASP A 84 -2.79 14.77 -7.24
N VAL A 85 -3.80 13.96 -6.91
CA VAL A 85 -3.60 12.56 -6.50
C VAL A 85 -3.97 11.52 -7.55
N LEU A 86 -4.82 11.86 -8.53
CA LEU A 86 -5.36 10.90 -9.50
C LEU A 86 -4.28 10.24 -10.38
N GLU A 87 -3.24 10.99 -10.74
CA GLU A 87 -2.14 10.47 -11.55
C GLU A 87 -1.33 9.42 -10.78
N ASP A 88 -0.97 9.73 -9.54
CA ASP A 88 -0.23 8.84 -8.64
C ASP A 88 -1.07 7.59 -8.30
N ALA A 89 -2.35 7.79 -7.95
CA ALA A 89 -3.30 6.72 -7.73
C ALA A 89 -3.38 5.76 -8.91
N LEU A 90 -3.65 6.28 -10.12
CA LEU A 90 -3.78 5.46 -11.33
C LEU A 90 -2.47 4.75 -11.67
N SER A 91 -1.33 5.44 -11.58
CA SER A 91 -0.02 4.85 -11.87
C SER A 91 0.31 3.69 -10.92
N SER A 92 -0.13 3.77 -9.66
CA SER A 92 0.10 2.73 -8.66
C SER A 92 -0.72 1.47 -8.92
N VAL A 93 -1.94 1.61 -9.46
CA VAL A 93 -2.88 0.48 -9.59
C VAL A 93 -3.06 -0.06 -11.00
N VAL A 94 -2.62 0.66 -12.04
CA VAL A 94 -2.91 0.30 -13.44
C VAL A 94 -2.49 -1.12 -13.82
N ASN A 95 -1.45 -1.67 -13.17
CA ASN A 95 -0.96 -3.03 -13.43
C ASN A 95 -1.80 -4.13 -12.77
N PHE A 96 -2.67 -3.78 -11.81
CA PHE A 96 -3.59 -4.70 -11.15
C PHE A 96 -4.98 -4.72 -11.80
N VAL A 97 -5.28 -3.74 -12.65
CA VAL A 97 -6.57 -3.62 -13.34
C VAL A 97 -6.64 -4.60 -14.51
N GLN A 98 -7.64 -5.47 -14.51
CA GLN A 98 -7.93 -6.40 -15.60
C GLN A 98 -8.42 -5.68 -16.86
N ALA A 99 -8.33 -6.32 -18.03
CA ALA A 99 -8.71 -5.70 -19.31
C ALA A 99 -10.14 -5.14 -19.30
N ASP A 100 -11.11 -5.91 -18.79
CA ASP A 100 -12.53 -5.51 -18.74
C ASP A 100 -12.77 -4.28 -17.86
N ASP A 101 -12.09 -4.18 -16.73
CA ASP A 101 -12.22 -3.05 -15.80
C ASP A 101 -11.40 -1.84 -16.28
N SER A 102 -10.28 -2.06 -16.96
CA SER A 102 -9.49 -1.03 -17.63
C SER A 102 -10.32 -0.33 -18.70
N GLU A 103 -11.09 -1.08 -19.49
CA GLU A 103 -12.02 -0.49 -20.47
C GLU A 103 -13.11 0.35 -19.80
N LYS A 104 -13.63 -0.07 -18.64
CA LYS A 104 -14.58 0.73 -17.86
C LYS A 104 -13.95 2.02 -17.33
N LEU A 105 -12.70 1.98 -16.84
CA LEU A 105 -11.94 3.17 -16.42
C LEU A 105 -11.67 4.11 -17.60
N LYS A 106 -11.25 3.59 -18.75
CA LYS A 106 -11.04 4.38 -19.96
C LYS A 106 -12.32 5.08 -20.43
N ARG A 107 -13.47 4.39 -20.40
CA ARG A 107 -14.78 4.99 -20.70
C ARG A 107 -15.10 6.13 -19.73
N MET A 108 -14.83 5.93 -18.44
CA MET A 108 -15.01 6.96 -17.41
C MET A 108 -14.14 8.20 -17.67
N PHE A 109 -12.85 8.02 -17.99
CA PHE A 109 -11.97 9.11 -18.39
C PHE A 109 -12.39 9.76 -19.72
N GLY A 110 -12.95 8.98 -20.65
CA GLY A 110 -13.60 9.50 -21.85
C GLY A 110 -14.72 10.50 -21.52
N MET A 111 -15.61 10.13 -20.60
CA MET A 111 -16.70 11.00 -20.14
C MET A 111 -16.18 12.27 -19.44
N TRP A 112 -15.13 12.15 -18.63
CA TRP A 112 -14.52 13.32 -17.98
C TRP A 112 -13.94 14.31 -18.99
N ALA A 113 -13.32 13.80 -20.06
CA ALA A 113 -12.80 14.63 -21.14
C ALA A 113 -13.93 15.34 -21.89
N SER A 114 -15.01 14.63 -22.25
CA SER A 114 -16.17 15.22 -22.93
C SER A 114 -16.85 16.31 -22.10
N LYS A 115 -16.91 16.14 -20.78
CA LYS A 115 -17.49 17.11 -19.84
C LYS A 115 -16.51 18.21 -19.40
N LYS A 116 -15.27 18.20 -19.93
CA LYS A 116 -14.19 19.13 -19.54
C LYS A 116 -13.98 19.20 -18.02
N VAL A 117 -14.08 18.05 -17.35
CA VAL A 117 -13.87 17.95 -15.90
C VAL A 117 -12.46 18.40 -15.56
N PHE A 118 -11.45 17.91 -16.29
CA PHE A 118 -10.07 18.35 -16.17
C PHE A 118 -9.53 18.92 -17.50
N SER A 119 -8.32 19.48 -17.47
CA SER A 119 -7.65 19.98 -18.67
C SER A 119 -7.39 18.85 -19.68
N ALA A 120 -7.44 19.17 -20.97
CA ALA A 120 -7.22 18.17 -22.04
C ALA A 120 -5.89 17.43 -21.87
N LYS A 121 -4.80 18.16 -21.57
CA LYS A 121 -3.47 17.60 -21.34
C LYS A 121 -3.44 16.59 -20.18
N PHE A 122 -4.15 16.88 -19.09
CA PHE A 122 -4.23 15.97 -17.94
C PHE A 122 -5.04 14.72 -18.27
N MET A 123 -6.16 14.89 -18.99
CA MET A 123 -6.98 13.76 -19.42
C MET A 123 -6.26 12.82 -20.39
N ASP A 124 -5.46 13.36 -21.30
CA ASP A 124 -4.65 12.56 -22.22
C ASP A 124 -3.58 11.76 -21.47
N LYS A 125 -2.98 12.34 -20.42
CA LYS A 125 -2.03 11.66 -19.54
C LYS A 125 -2.68 10.50 -18.79
N LEU A 126 -3.88 10.69 -18.22
CA LEU A 126 -4.61 9.62 -17.53
C LEU A 126 -5.02 8.48 -18.49
N LYS A 127 -5.43 8.80 -19.71
CA LYS A 127 -5.77 7.79 -20.74
C LYS A 127 -4.54 7.01 -21.20
N ALA A 128 -3.40 7.67 -21.35
CA ALA A 128 -2.13 7.03 -21.69
C ALA A 128 -1.66 6.08 -20.58
N LEU A 129 -1.78 6.51 -19.32
CA LEU A 129 -1.53 5.66 -18.16
C LEU A 129 -2.44 4.43 -18.16
N ALA A 130 -3.76 4.61 -18.26
CA ALA A 130 -4.73 3.51 -18.29
C ALA A 130 -4.56 2.54 -19.47
N SER A 131 -3.89 2.97 -20.55
CA SER A 131 -3.62 2.15 -21.73
C SER A 131 -2.25 1.45 -21.68
N GLY A 132 -1.44 1.70 -20.65
CA GLY A 132 -0.11 1.10 -20.50
C GLY A 132 0.91 1.55 -21.54
N THR A 133 0.67 2.66 -22.24
CA THR A 133 1.51 3.14 -23.35
C THR A 133 2.68 4.02 -22.90
N VAL A 134 2.74 4.38 -21.61
CA VAL A 134 3.83 5.16 -21.03
C VAL A 134 4.74 4.28 -20.17
N SER A 135 5.98 4.11 -20.63
CA SER A 135 7.09 3.66 -19.78
C SER A 135 7.31 4.69 -18.68
N LEU A 136 7.26 4.26 -17.42
CA LEU A 136 7.56 5.09 -16.26
C LEU A 136 9.07 5.42 -16.23
N ASP A 137 9.46 6.51 -16.88
CA ASP A 137 10.66 7.26 -16.54
C ASP A 137 10.24 8.42 -15.62
N THR A 138 10.33 8.21 -14.31
CA THR A 138 10.14 9.27 -13.33
C THR A 138 11.46 10.00 -13.12
N GLY A 139 11.72 11.00 -13.95
CA GLY A 139 12.74 12.01 -13.70
C GLY A 139 12.33 12.92 -12.55
N SER A 140 13.06 12.85 -11.43
CA SER A 140 13.18 13.93 -10.46
C SER A 140 14.66 14.32 -10.33
N LYS A 141 14.93 15.61 -10.45
CA LYS A 141 16.26 16.25 -10.51
C LYS A 141 17.09 15.94 -9.25
N GLY A 142 18.37 15.60 -9.46
CA GLY A 142 19.39 15.50 -8.39
C GLY A 142 20.76 14.99 -8.87
N THR A 143 21.58 15.90 -9.41
CA THR A 143 23.06 15.92 -9.45
C THR A 143 23.89 14.62 -9.34
N SER A 144 24.51 14.26 -10.47
CA SER A 144 25.90 13.79 -10.69
C SER A 144 26.50 12.68 -9.79
N ARG A 145 26.70 11.48 -10.35
CA ARG A 145 28.05 10.89 -10.59
C ARG A 145 28.00 9.63 -11.49
N LYS A 146 28.90 9.62 -12.48
CA LYS A 146 29.25 8.55 -13.44
C LYS A 146 29.64 7.22 -12.78
N ARG A 147 29.14 6.11 -13.34
CA ARG A 147 29.90 4.89 -13.78
C ARG A 147 28.85 3.92 -14.35
N GLY A 148 28.86 3.55 -15.63
CA GLY A 148 29.84 2.68 -16.26
C GLY A 148 29.11 1.37 -16.63
N GLU A 149 28.88 1.17 -17.93
CA GLU A 149 28.20 0.01 -18.52
C GLU A 149 28.87 -1.31 -18.14
N GLN A 150 28.08 -2.35 -17.89
CA GLN A 150 28.28 -3.63 -18.58
C GLN A 150 27.05 -4.53 -18.49
N SER A 151 26.54 -4.85 -19.67
CA SER A 151 25.64 -5.96 -19.93
C SER A 151 26.38 -7.27 -19.70
N THR A 152 25.86 -8.14 -18.84
CA THR A 152 26.08 -9.58 -18.94
C THR A 152 24.75 -10.29 -18.75
N SER A 153 24.43 -11.07 -19.78
CA SER A 153 23.39 -12.08 -19.80
C SER A 153 23.79 -13.23 -18.91
N GLU A 154 23.01 -13.56 -17.89
CA GLU A 154 22.98 -14.91 -17.33
C GLU A 154 21.67 -15.16 -16.58
N GLY A 155 21.13 -16.36 -16.77
CA GLY A 155 19.84 -16.76 -16.23
C GLY A 155 19.85 -16.79 -14.71
N THR A 156 18.88 -16.13 -14.10
CA THR A 156 18.69 -16.19 -12.64
C THR A 156 17.54 -17.14 -12.33
N SER A 157 17.90 -18.35 -11.91
CA SER A 157 17.03 -19.22 -11.12
C SER A 157 16.68 -18.53 -9.80
N ILE A 158 15.43 -18.68 -9.37
CA ILE A 158 14.88 -18.10 -8.15
C ILE A 158 15.55 -18.78 -6.93
N PRO A 159 16.23 -18.03 -6.06
CA PRO A 159 16.80 -18.58 -4.83
C PRO A 159 15.73 -18.75 -3.75
N THR A 160 15.68 -19.94 -3.16
CA THR A 160 14.76 -20.32 -2.09
C THR A 160 15.25 -19.93 -0.69
N ASP A 161 16.44 -19.36 -0.57
CA ASP A 161 17.13 -19.19 0.71
C ASP A 161 16.87 -17.81 1.38
N LYS A 162 16.83 -17.80 2.72
CA LYS A 162 16.53 -16.60 3.53
C LYS A 162 17.62 -15.53 3.39
N ASP A 163 18.86 -15.96 3.22
CA ASP A 163 20.03 -15.08 3.20
C ASP A 163 20.12 -14.25 1.90
N GLU A 164 19.60 -14.77 0.78
CA GLU A 164 19.57 -14.03 -0.48
C GLU A 164 18.47 -12.96 -0.52
N ARG A 165 17.36 -13.15 0.21
CA ARG A 165 16.37 -12.08 0.45
C ARG A 165 16.92 -10.97 1.34
N ASN A 166 17.72 -11.32 2.34
CA ASN A 166 18.43 -10.33 3.17
C ASN A 166 19.47 -9.54 2.36
N ASN A 167 20.14 -10.18 1.40
CA ASN A 167 21.07 -9.50 0.50
C ASN A 167 20.34 -8.53 -0.47
N LEU A 168 19.08 -8.84 -0.84
CA LEU A 168 18.22 -7.91 -1.57
C LEU A 168 17.80 -6.69 -0.75
N LEU A 169 17.71 -6.78 0.59
CA LEU A 169 17.26 -5.69 1.48
C LEU A 169 18.31 -4.58 1.72
N SER A 170 19.46 -4.62 1.04
CA SER A 170 20.58 -3.64 1.07
C SER A 170 20.60 -2.69 2.29
N GLY A 171 20.82 -3.22 3.49
CA GLY A 171 21.02 -2.41 4.70
C GLY A 171 19.76 -1.89 5.40
N ALA A 172 18.57 -2.39 5.08
CA ALA A 172 17.40 -2.21 5.94
C ALA A 172 17.60 -2.92 7.30
N PRO A 173 17.05 -2.39 8.42
CA PRO A 173 17.06 -3.10 9.68
C PRO A 173 16.41 -4.48 9.47
N SER A 174 17.12 -5.53 9.91
CA SER A 174 16.63 -6.91 9.79
C SER A 174 15.22 -7.00 10.36
N ALA A 175 14.35 -7.79 9.74
CA ALA A 175 13.00 -8.01 10.25
C ALA A 175 13.01 -8.46 11.73
N GLU A 176 14.06 -9.18 12.14
CA GLU A 176 14.29 -9.61 13.52
C GLU A 176 14.59 -8.43 14.48
N GLU A 177 15.36 -7.43 14.04
CA GLU A 177 15.60 -6.20 14.82
C GLU A 177 14.32 -5.38 14.99
N LEU A 178 13.46 -5.37 13.96
CA LEU A 178 12.20 -4.67 14.05
C LEU A 178 11.23 -5.37 15.02
N ILE A 179 11.20 -6.71 14.99
CA ILE A 179 10.40 -7.51 15.91
C ILE A 179 10.88 -7.33 17.35
N THR A 180 12.19 -7.32 17.61
CA THR A 180 12.71 -7.11 18.97
C THR A 180 12.38 -5.71 19.50
N LEU A 181 12.46 -4.67 18.66
CA LEU A 181 12.05 -3.31 19.06
C LEU A 181 10.54 -3.16 19.26
N LEU A 182 9.72 -3.85 18.48
CA LEU A 182 8.27 -3.88 18.67
C LEU A 182 7.88 -4.59 19.97
N ASN A 183 8.52 -5.72 20.27
CA ASN A 183 8.33 -6.44 21.53
C ASN A 183 8.81 -5.61 22.74
N ALA A 184 9.88 -4.82 22.59
CA ALA A 184 10.33 -3.89 23.63
C ALA A 184 9.32 -2.76 23.90
N LEU A 185 8.39 -2.50 22.97
CA LEU A 185 7.32 -1.52 23.13
C LEU A 185 6.05 -2.13 23.75
N ASP A 186 5.99 -3.45 23.93
CA ASP A 186 4.83 -4.15 24.49
C ASP A 186 4.71 -3.91 26.02
N ASP A 187 5.85 -3.67 26.71
CA ASP A 187 5.92 -3.23 28.12
C ASP A 187 6.10 -1.69 28.22
N ALA A 188 5.29 -0.94 27.46
CA ALA A 188 5.38 0.51 27.43
C ALA A 188 4.93 1.15 28.77
N PRO A 189 5.67 2.15 29.30
CA PRO A 189 5.26 2.95 30.47
C PRO A 189 3.91 3.66 30.28
N SER A 190 3.54 4.01 29.04
CA SER A 190 2.20 4.49 28.67
C SER A 190 1.07 3.49 28.96
N GLY A 191 1.39 2.22 29.25
CA GLY A 191 0.49 1.18 29.75
C GLY A 191 0.50 1.03 31.28
N ASP A 192 1.39 1.71 32.00
CA ASP A 192 1.52 1.62 33.46
C ASP A 192 0.36 2.38 34.15
N VAL A 193 -0.78 1.68 34.24
CA VAL A 193 -1.99 2.16 34.90
C VAL A 193 -1.76 2.32 36.40
N ALA A 194 -0.95 1.46 37.02
CA ALA A 194 -0.69 1.47 38.45
C ALA A 194 0.04 2.74 38.90
N THR A 195 1.11 3.13 38.20
CA THR A 195 1.86 4.36 38.50
C THR A 195 1.00 5.60 38.23
N ARG A 196 0.20 5.62 37.16
CA ARG A 196 -0.72 6.74 36.88
C ARG A 196 -1.82 6.88 37.92
N GLN A 197 -2.41 5.77 38.36
CA GLN A 197 -3.38 5.79 39.45
C GLN A 197 -2.74 6.22 40.77
N ARG A 198 -1.49 5.81 41.04
CA ARG A 198 -0.75 6.27 42.22
C ARG A 198 -0.53 7.78 42.19
N ILE A 199 -0.05 8.33 41.07
CA ILE A 199 0.11 9.79 40.89
C ILE A 199 -1.24 10.51 41.04
N ALA A 200 -2.32 9.97 40.47
CA ALA A 200 -3.65 10.58 40.53
C ALA A 200 -4.31 10.55 41.93
N LYS A 201 -3.86 9.67 42.84
CA LYS A 201 -4.36 9.61 44.22
C LYS A 201 -3.85 10.76 45.10
N TYR A 202 -2.79 11.44 44.69
CA TYR A 202 -2.22 12.52 45.50
C TYR A 202 -3.11 13.78 45.39
N PRO A 203 -3.42 14.41 46.54
CA PRO A 203 -4.27 15.59 46.59
C PRO A 203 -3.68 16.77 45.77
N ALA A 204 -4.55 17.52 45.09
CA ALA A 204 -4.15 18.73 44.34
C ALA A 204 -3.58 19.82 45.26
N GLU A 205 -3.87 19.72 46.56
CA GLU A 205 -3.34 20.56 47.62
C GLU A 205 -1.81 20.45 47.77
N LEU A 206 -1.21 19.32 47.38
CA LEU A 206 0.25 19.13 47.38
C LEU A 206 0.97 19.89 46.25
N LEU A 207 0.24 20.38 45.26
CA LEU A 207 0.78 21.22 44.19
C LEU A 207 0.74 22.72 44.56
N ASP A 208 0.04 23.09 45.64
CA ASP A 208 -0.11 24.48 46.07
C ASP A 208 0.85 24.82 47.21
N ALA A 209 1.97 25.44 46.85
CA ALA A 209 3.01 25.86 47.80
C ALA A 209 2.47 26.76 48.93
N LYS A 210 1.38 27.52 48.70
CA LYS A 210 0.80 28.40 49.73
C LYS A 210 0.04 27.61 50.80
N LYS A 211 -0.64 26.54 50.41
CA LYS A 211 -1.38 25.67 51.35
C LYS A 211 -0.41 24.88 52.23
N ILE A 212 0.72 24.43 51.69
CA ILE A 212 1.76 23.72 52.44
C ILE A 212 2.43 24.64 53.47
N LEU A 213 2.69 25.90 53.10
CA LEU A 213 3.27 26.89 54.01
C LEU A 213 2.29 27.38 55.08
N ALA A 214 0.98 27.27 54.85
CA ALA A 214 -0.08 27.63 55.79
C ALA A 214 -0.38 26.55 56.85
N ILE A 215 0.27 25.38 56.78
CA ILE A 215 0.12 24.32 57.79
C ILE A 215 0.89 24.74 59.04
N GLU A 216 0.16 25.10 60.11
CA GLU A 216 0.75 25.54 61.38
C GLU A 216 1.30 24.37 62.21
N ASP A 217 0.77 23.15 62.04
CA ASP A 217 1.26 21.96 62.75
C ASP A 217 2.58 21.43 62.13
N PRO A 218 3.71 21.43 62.87
CA PRO A 218 4.98 20.92 62.39
C PRO A 218 4.96 19.42 62.07
N ALA A 219 4.12 18.61 62.74
CA ALA A 219 4.03 17.17 62.49
C ALA A 219 3.30 16.87 61.16
N GLU A 220 2.17 17.53 60.92
CA GLU A 220 1.42 17.44 59.67
C GLU A 220 2.22 17.99 58.49
N ARG A 221 2.95 19.10 58.69
CA ARG A 221 3.86 19.66 57.68
C ARG A 221 4.97 18.69 57.28
N ALA A 222 5.57 17.99 58.24
CA ALA A 222 6.62 17.01 57.97
C ALA A 222 6.10 15.82 57.15
N LYS A 223 4.88 15.34 57.45
CA LYS A 223 4.23 14.26 56.71
C LYS A 223 3.91 14.67 55.27
N VAL A 224 3.32 15.85 55.08
CA VAL A 224 3.01 16.42 53.75
C VAL A 224 4.27 16.60 52.90
N LEU A 225 5.37 17.01 53.52
CA LEU A 225 6.65 17.20 52.83
C LEU A 225 7.29 15.85 52.43
N ALA A 226 7.16 14.82 53.26
CA ALA A 226 7.58 13.46 52.93
C ALA A 226 6.75 12.86 51.77
N ASP A 227 5.42 13.01 51.82
CA ASP A 227 4.52 12.56 50.74
C ASP A 227 4.82 13.30 49.42
N PHE A 228 5.15 14.60 49.49
CA PHE A 228 5.54 15.40 48.31
C PHE A 228 6.88 14.95 47.71
N GLN A 229 7.87 14.61 48.54
CA GLN A 229 9.15 14.07 48.07
C GLN A 229 8.95 12.71 47.40
N GLU A 230 8.14 11.83 47.97
CA GLU A 230 7.80 10.54 47.36
C GLU A 230 7.09 10.72 46.01
N LEU A 231 6.11 11.63 45.94
CA LEU A 231 5.41 11.94 44.70
C LEU A 231 6.37 12.48 43.64
N LYS A 232 7.26 13.40 44.00
CA LYS A 232 8.27 13.95 43.09
C LYS A 232 9.14 12.83 42.51
N ASP A 233 9.64 11.93 43.35
CA ASP A 233 10.46 10.80 42.90
C ASP A 233 9.72 9.87 41.94
N ILE A 234 8.42 9.62 42.18
CA ILE A 234 7.58 8.79 41.31
C ILE A 234 7.35 9.49 39.96
N VAL A 235 7.05 10.79 39.98
CA VAL A 235 6.78 11.59 38.77
C VAL A 235 8.05 11.72 37.93
N ASP A 236 9.20 11.98 38.52
CA ASP A 236 10.48 12.07 37.81
C ASP A 236 10.82 10.75 37.12
N LYS A 237 10.72 9.63 37.84
CA LYS A 237 10.93 8.28 37.27
C LYS A 237 9.93 7.97 36.15
N TYR A 238 8.68 8.39 36.28
CA TYR A 238 7.66 8.21 35.25
C TYR A 238 7.96 9.05 34.00
N ASN A 239 8.37 10.30 34.18
CA ASN A 239 8.73 11.19 33.08
C ASN A 239 9.97 10.69 32.31
N GLU A 240 10.99 10.20 33.02
CA GLU A 240 12.18 9.60 32.40
C GLU A 240 11.82 8.34 31.60
N ARG A 241 10.97 7.47 32.16
CA ARG A 241 10.44 6.30 31.43
C ARG A 241 9.65 6.71 30.19
N LEU A 242 8.81 7.74 30.29
CA LEU A 242 8.01 8.25 29.18
C LEU A 242 8.88 8.86 28.07
N GLU A 243 9.94 9.58 28.43
CA GLU A 243 10.90 10.13 27.47
C GLU A 243 11.63 9.03 26.69
N ASN A 244 12.09 7.99 27.40
CA ASN A 244 12.70 6.81 26.78
C ASN A 244 11.72 6.10 25.83
N GLU A 245 10.46 5.96 26.21
CA GLU A 245 9.41 5.39 25.35
C GLU A 245 9.20 6.24 24.08
N MET A 246 9.11 7.56 24.22
CA MET A 246 8.95 8.47 23.07
C MET A 246 10.14 8.35 22.10
N ALA A 247 11.36 8.22 22.62
CA ALA A 247 12.56 7.98 21.82
C ALA A 247 12.52 6.62 21.10
N LEU A 248 12.14 5.54 21.80
CA LEU A 248 11.96 4.22 21.19
C LEU A 248 10.89 4.24 20.09
N ARG A 249 9.74 4.88 20.33
CA ARG A 249 8.67 5.04 19.33
C ARG A 249 9.15 5.79 18.09
N ALA A 250 9.96 6.83 18.27
CA ALA A 250 10.53 7.59 17.15
C ALA A 250 11.46 6.70 16.30
N GLU A 251 12.32 5.90 16.95
CA GLU A 251 13.23 4.98 16.28
C GLU A 251 12.50 3.84 15.57
N VAL A 252 11.51 3.21 16.22
CA VAL A 252 10.64 2.20 15.59
C VAL A 252 9.97 2.77 14.34
N ASN A 253 9.37 3.96 14.43
CA ASN A 253 8.74 4.60 13.28
C ASN A 253 9.74 4.88 12.15
N ARG A 254 10.97 5.30 12.48
CA ARG A 254 12.04 5.49 11.49
C ARG A 254 12.38 4.18 10.78
N ARG A 255 12.53 3.10 11.55
CA ARG A 255 12.86 1.77 11.01
C ARG A 255 11.74 1.14 10.20
N ILE A 256 10.47 1.25 10.63
CA ILE A 256 9.30 0.80 9.86
C ILE A 256 9.25 1.51 8.51
N ARG A 257 9.47 2.83 8.49
CA ARG A 257 9.48 3.59 7.22
C ARG A 257 10.58 3.10 6.29
N ALA A 258 11.80 2.96 6.78
CA ALA A 258 12.92 2.44 6.00
C ALA A 258 12.66 1.03 5.46
N PHE A 259 12.15 0.13 6.32
CA PHE A 259 11.78 -1.22 5.92
C PHE A 259 10.68 -1.23 4.87
N THR A 260 9.65 -0.39 5.02
CA THR A 260 8.54 -0.29 4.06
C THR A 260 9.01 0.20 2.70
N ASP A 261 9.87 1.22 2.66
CA ASP A 261 10.43 1.74 1.42
C ASP A 261 11.29 0.70 0.70
N GLU A 262 12.01 -0.12 1.46
CA GLU A 262 12.83 -1.18 0.92
C GLU A 262 11.99 -2.36 0.39
N VAL A 263 10.97 -2.79 1.13
CA VAL A 263 10.01 -3.81 0.66
C VAL A 263 9.34 -3.34 -0.65
N ARG A 264 8.96 -2.06 -0.75
CA ARG A 264 8.44 -1.49 -2.01
C ARG A 264 9.50 -1.48 -3.12
N ARG A 265 10.78 -1.29 -2.80
CA ARG A 265 11.87 -1.32 -3.78
C ARG A 265 12.06 -2.75 -4.32
N VAL A 266 12.08 -3.74 -3.44
CA VAL A 266 12.19 -5.17 -3.80
C VAL A 266 10.98 -5.60 -4.64
N ALA A 267 9.75 -5.31 -4.21
CA ALA A 267 8.54 -5.63 -4.97
C ALA A 267 8.55 -5.04 -6.39
N ARG A 268 9.07 -3.82 -6.56
CA ARG A 268 9.26 -3.21 -7.88
C ARG A 268 10.32 -3.94 -8.71
N ALA A 269 11.41 -4.37 -8.11
CA ALA A 269 12.47 -5.12 -8.80
C ALA A 269 11.97 -6.51 -9.24
N GLU A 270 11.33 -7.25 -8.35
CA GLU A 270 10.72 -8.55 -8.65
C GLU A 270 9.63 -8.43 -9.72
N GLY A 271 8.78 -7.39 -9.65
CA GLY A 271 7.79 -7.10 -10.68
C GLY A 271 8.40 -6.92 -12.07
N LYS A 272 9.55 -6.24 -12.19
CA LYS A 272 10.28 -6.12 -13.46
C LYS A 272 10.80 -7.47 -13.96
N THR A 273 11.29 -8.32 -13.06
CA THR A 273 11.76 -9.67 -13.40
C THR A 273 10.60 -10.55 -13.88
N HIS A 274 9.48 -10.56 -13.16
CA HIS A 274 8.26 -11.25 -13.58
C HIS A 274 7.76 -10.77 -14.94
N MET A 275 7.83 -9.46 -15.22
CA MET A 275 7.46 -8.91 -16.53
C MET A 275 8.34 -9.48 -17.65
N LYS A 276 9.66 -9.56 -17.44
CA LYS A 276 10.59 -10.16 -18.42
C LYS A 276 10.28 -11.64 -18.65
N MET A 277 9.99 -12.40 -17.58
CA MET A 277 9.60 -13.81 -17.70
C MET A 277 8.29 -13.99 -18.47
N ARG A 278 7.27 -13.15 -18.21
CA ARG A 278 6.00 -13.20 -18.97
C ARG A 278 6.18 -12.90 -20.45
N LYS A 279 7.03 -11.92 -20.81
CA LYS A 279 7.35 -11.63 -22.23
C LYS A 279 8.01 -12.83 -22.92
N LYS A 280 9.04 -13.42 -22.30
CA LYS A 280 9.68 -14.64 -22.80
C LYS A 280 8.68 -15.79 -22.96
N LEU A 281 7.74 -15.95 -22.03
CA LEU A 281 6.74 -17.00 -22.10
C LEU A 281 5.74 -16.77 -23.26
N ALA A 282 5.37 -15.52 -23.54
CA ALA A 282 4.56 -15.19 -24.71
C ALA A 282 5.31 -15.43 -26.03
N GLU A 283 6.59 -15.06 -26.10
CA GLU A 283 7.45 -15.35 -27.26
C GLU A 283 7.58 -16.87 -27.50
N MET A 284 7.83 -17.65 -26.45
CA MET A 284 7.88 -19.11 -26.55
C MET A 284 6.53 -19.72 -26.97
N SER A 285 5.41 -19.16 -26.50
CA SER A 285 4.08 -19.59 -26.93
C SER A 285 3.84 -19.33 -28.42
N LEU A 286 4.29 -18.17 -28.92
CA LEU A 286 4.22 -17.83 -30.34
C LEU A 286 5.09 -18.78 -31.19
N ILE A 287 6.34 -19.00 -30.77
CA ILE A 287 7.25 -19.94 -31.45
C ILE A 287 6.66 -21.35 -31.46
N ARG A 288 6.08 -21.80 -30.34
CA ARG A 288 5.40 -23.10 -30.27
C ARG A 288 4.24 -23.18 -31.27
N LYS A 289 3.43 -22.13 -31.37
CA LYS A 289 2.33 -22.09 -32.34
C LYS A 289 2.84 -22.14 -33.78
N GLN A 290 3.88 -21.37 -34.10
CA GLN A 290 4.51 -21.39 -35.42
C GLN A 290 5.15 -22.76 -35.74
N LEU A 291 5.77 -23.42 -34.76
CA LEU A 291 6.29 -24.78 -34.91
C LEU A 291 5.18 -25.80 -35.12
N GLN A 292 4.05 -25.65 -34.42
CA GLN A 292 2.88 -26.50 -34.60
C GLN A 292 2.29 -26.30 -36.01
N ASP A 293 2.07 -25.06 -36.43
CA ASP A 293 1.57 -24.74 -37.77
C ASP A 293 2.54 -25.26 -38.85
N HIS A 294 3.86 -25.16 -38.62
CA HIS A 294 4.88 -25.72 -39.50
C HIS A 294 4.81 -27.26 -39.52
N PHE A 295 4.65 -27.90 -38.37
CA PHE A 295 4.50 -29.36 -38.27
C PHE A 295 3.25 -29.84 -39.01
N ASP A 296 2.11 -29.17 -38.83
CA ASP A 296 0.83 -29.49 -39.48
C ASP A 296 0.87 -29.21 -41.00
N SER A 297 1.76 -28.30 -41.44
CA SER A 297 1.99 -28.01 -42.87
C SER A 297 2.96 -28.96 -43.55
N LEU A 298 3.69 -29.81 -42.79
CA LEU A 298 4.54 -30.82 -43.38
C LEU A 298 3.65 -31.93 -43.96
N PRO A 299 3.89 -32.36 -45.21
CA PRO A 299 3.15 -33.47 -45.78
C PRO A 299 3.41 -34.72 -44.94
N GLU A 300 2.32 -35.38 -44.54
CA GLU A 300 2.34 -36.64 -43.82
C GLU A 300 2.98 -37.71 -44.72
N THR A 301 4.32 -37.83 -44.67
CA THR A 301 5.02 -38.96 -45.26
C THR A 301 4.91 -40.14 -44.30
N ALA A 302 3.70 -40.67 -44.17
CA ALA A 302 3.49 -42.06 -43.79
C ALA A 302 2.65 -42.69 -44.90
N PRO A 303 3.17 -43.69 -45.64
CA PRO A 303 2.32 -44.44 -46.53
C PRO A 303 1.27 -45.13 -45.66
N SER A 304 0.01 -44.80 -45.93
CA SER A 304 -1.10 -45.69 -45.62
C SER A 304 -0.78 -47.03 -46.29
N ASN A 305 -0.64 -48.07 -45.48
CA ASN A 305 -0.67 -49.43 -45.98
C ASN A 305 -2.05 -50.01 -45.63
N PRO A 306 -3.03 -49.99 -46.55
CA PRO A 306 -4.19 -50.83 -46.48
C PRO A 306 -4.03 -51.95 -47.50
N GLU A 307 -3.32 -53.02 -47.12
CA GLU A 307 -3.51 -54.30 -47.79
C GLU A 307 -3.86 -55.33 -46.74
N ASN A 308 -5.17 -55.54 -46.61
CA ASN A 308 -5.68 -56.86 -46.35
C ASN A 308 -6.50 -57.23 -47.59
N PRO A 309 -6.16 -58.33 -48.27
CA PRO A 309 -7.22 -59.23 -48.69
C PRO A 309 -6.89 -60.68 -48.33
N SER A 310 -7.96 -61.31 -47.84
CA SER A 310 -8.20 -62.72 -47.68
C SER A 310 -7.72 -63.62 -48.82
N ASP A 311 -7.52 -64.90 -48.46
CA ASP A 311 -7.38 -66.12 -49.29
C ASP A 311 -6.05 -66.41 -49.97
N VAL A 312 -5.23 -67.25 -49.30
CA VAL A 312 -4.72 -68.53 -49.87
C VAL A 312 -4.61 -69.59 -48.74
N GLN A 313 -5.61 -70.47 -48.73
CA GLN A 313 -5.56 -71.94 -48.59
C GLN A 313 -4.91 -72.61 -47.36
N GLU A 314 -5.77 -73.42 -46.72
CA GLU A 314 -5.48 -74.74 -46.15
C GLU A 314 -4.23 -75.43 -46.72
N GLU A 315 -3.31 -75.86 -45.86
CA GLU A 315 -2.86 -77.26 -45.87
C GLU A 315 -2.28 -77.67 -44.52
N GLU A 316 -2.76 -78.82 -44.04
CA GLU A 316 -2.33 -79.56 -42.87
C GLU A 316 -0.84 -79.91 -42.89
N ALA A 317 -0.23 -80.07 -41.71
CA ALA A 317 0.32 -81.37 -41.28
C ALA A 317 1.00 -81.28 -39.91
N SER A 318 0.44 -82.06 -38.98
CA SER A 318 1.07 -82.89 -37.91
C SER A 318 2.21 -82.32 -37.06
#